data_AF-A0A920FK00-F1
#
_entry.id   AF-A0A920FK00-F1
#
_cell.length_a   1.000
_cell.length_b   1.000
_cell.length_c   1.000
_cell.angle_alpha   90.00
_cell.angle_beta   90.00
_cell.angle_gamma   90.00
#
_symmetry.space_group_name_H-M   'P 1'
#
loop_
_entity.id
_entity.type
_entity.pdbx_description
1 polymer ?
#
loop_
_entity_poly.entity_id
_entity_poly.type
_entity_poly.pdbx_seq_one_letter_code
_entity_poly.pdbx_strand_id
1 'polypeptide(L)'
;MAPYIFDEKKGIHVIDLNKTLAKLEEASNAMKQIAKSGRKILFVATKKQAKEIISSKLTEVNMPFITERWPGGMLTNFKTTRKTVKKMSSIDKMMKDGTADTMSKEKDYN
;
A
#
# COMPACT_ATOMS: atom_id res chain seq x y z
N MET A 1 2.72 2.32 -24.74
CA MET A 1 3.47 1.07 -24.48
C MET A 1 4.21 0.52 -25.70
N ALA A 2 4.12 1.14 -26.88
CA ALA A 2 4.75 0.65 -28.11
C ALA A 2 6.22 0.17 -27.95
N PRO A 3 7.11 0.85 -27.20
CA PRO A 3 8.47 0.37 -27.00
C PRO A 3 8.60 -0.94 -26.20
N TYR A 4 7.56 -1.41 -25.52
CA TYR A 4 7.52 -2.62 -24.69
C TYR A 4 6.66 -3.74 -25.28
N ILE A 5 6.02 -3.47 -26.43
CA ILE A 5 5.20 -4.46 -27.14
C ILE A 5 6.13 -5.22 -28.09
N PHE A 6 6.09 -6.55 -28.00
CA PHE A 6 6.80 -7.44 -28.90
C PHE A 6 6.00 -7.73 -30.17
N ASP A 7 4.70 -8.01 -30.00
CA ASP A 7 3.80 -8.40 -31.08
C ASP A 7 2.34 -8.06 -30.70
N GLU A 8 1.44 -8.07 -31.68
CA GLU A 8 0.00 -7.94 -31.46
C GLU A 8 -0.73 -9.12 -32.13
N LYS A 9 -1.47 -9.89 -31.32
CA LYS A 9 -2.23 -11.05 -31.82
C LYS A 9 -3.70 -10.87 -31.48
N LYS A 10 -4.54 -10.73 -32.50
CA LYS A 10 -6.00 -10.60 -32.34
C LYS A 10 -6.40 -9.45 -31.40
N GLY A 11 -5.73 -8.30 -31.49
CA GLY A 11 -5.97 -7.15 -30.62
C GLY A 11 -5.38 -7.24 -29.20
N ILE A 12 -4.62 -8.30 -28.91
CA ILE A 12 -3.91 -8.46 -27.63
C ILE A 12 -2.44 -8.16 -27.85
N HIS A 13 -1.94 -7.15 -27.15
CA HIS A 13 -0.52 -6.83 -27.12
C HIS A 13 0.27 -7.86 -26.30
N VAL A 14 1.28 -8.46 -26.92
CA VAL A 14 2.26 -9.33 -26.28
C VAL A 14 3.41 -8.46 -25.76
N ILE A 15 3.73 -8.57 -24.47
CA ILE A 15 4.82 -7.80 -23.85
C ILE A 15 6.15 -8.49 -24.12
N ASP A 16 7.18 -7.70 -24.42
CA ASP A 16 8.55 -8.18 -24.61
C ASP A 16 9.16 -8.67 -23.27
N LEU A 17 9.41 -9.98 -23.19
CA LEU A 17 9.98 -10.62 -22.01
C LEU A 17 11.46 -10.28 -21.79
N ASN A 18 12.24 -10.01 -22.84
CA ASN A 18 13.63 -9.60 -22.69
C ASN A 18 13.72 -8.21 -22.03
N LYS A 19 12.85 -7.29 -22.45
CA LYS A 19 12.73 -5.96 -21.81
C LYS A 19 12.21 -6.08 -20.39
N THR A 20 11.27 -6.98 -20.14
CA THR A 20 10.75 -7.25 -18.79
C THR A 20 11.86 -7.76 -17.88
N LEU A 21 12.68 -8.71 -18.33
CA LEU A 21 13.80 -9.24 -17.56
C LEU A 21 14.82 -8.14 -17.21
N ALA A 22 15.26 -7.37 -18.22
CA ALA A 22 16.22 -6.29 -18.01
C ALA A 22 15.71 -5.25 -16.98
N LYS A 23 14.43 -4.86 -17.09
CA LYS A 23 13.82 -3.91 -16.14
C LYS A 23 13.56 -4.50 -14.77
N LEU A 24 13.26 -5.79 -14.69
CA LEU A 24 13.11 -6.50 -13.43
C LEU A 24 14.44 -6.56 -12.66
N GLU A 25 15.55 -6.82 -13.34
CA GLU A 25 16.89 -6.80 -12.74
C GLU A 25 17.26 -5.40 -12.23
N GLU A 26 17.05 -4.36 -13.04
CA GLU A 26 17.28 -2.96 -12.66
C GLU A 26 16.48 -2.60 -11.39
N ALA A 27 15.18 -2.90 -11.37
CA ALA A 27 14.31 -2.64 -10.23
C ALA A 27 14.69 -3.45 -8.99
N SER A 28 15.04 -4.74 -9.15
CA SER A 28 15.48 -5.61 -8.07
C SER A 28 16.77 -5.08 -7.42
N ASN A 29 17.72 -4.65 -8.22
CA ASN A 29 18.97 -4.06 -7.73
C ASN A 29 18.71 -2.74 -6.98
N ALA A 30 17.88 -1.86 -7.51
CA ALA A 30 17.49 -0.62 -6.82
C ALA A 30 16.80 -0.89 -5.48
N MET A 31 15.83 -1.83 -5.45
CA MET A 31 15.15 -2.23 -4.21
C MET A 31 16.11 -2.80 -3.18
N LYS A 32 17.07 -3.64 -3.59
CA LYS A 32 18.11 -4.18 -2.70
C LYS A 32 18.94 -3.06 -2.07
N GLN A 33 19.33 -2.03 -2.83
CA GLN A 33 20.08 -0.90 -2.29
C GLN A 33 19.26 -0.07 -1.29
N ILE A 34 17.99 0.19 -1.60
CA ILE A 34 17.08 0.90 -0.68
C ILE A 34 16.89 0.11 0.61
N ALA A 35 16.67 -1.21 0.52
CA ALA A 35 16.51 -2.07 1.68
C ALA A 35 17.79 -2.13 2.53
N LYS A 36 18.97 -2.24 1.91
CA LYS A 36 20.28 -2.21 2.62
C LYS A 36 20.50 -0.91 3.39
N SER A 37 20.00 0.22 2.89
CA SER A 37 20.09 1.51 3.58
C SER A 37 19.15 1.66 4.79
N GLY A 38 18.35 0.63 5.11
CA GLY A 38 17.38 0.65 6.21
C GLY A 38 16.12 1.47 5.91
N ARG A 39 15.95 1.96 4.68
CA ARG A 39 14.77 2.71 4.25
C ARG A 39 13.59 1.77 4.03
N LYS A 40 12.39 2.26 4.32
CA LYS A 40 11.14 1.52 4.09
C LYS A 40 10.65 1.68 2.65
N ILE A 41 10.15 0.59 2.08
CA ILE A 41 9.54 0.53 0.75
C ILE A 41 8.04 0.35 0.95
N LEU A 42 7.25 1.26 0.37
CA LEU A 42 5.79 1.19 0.42
C LEU A 42 5.26 0.43 -0.79
N PHE A 43 4.53 -0.66 -0.53
CA PHE A 43 3.88 -1.45 -1.58
C PHE A 43 2.41 -1.06 -1.72
N VAL A 44 1.91 -1.02 -2.95
CA VAL A 44 0.54 -0.60 -3.24
C VAL A 44 -0.09 -1.53 -4.26
N ALA A 45 -1.23 -2.15 -3.92
CA ALA A 45 -2.10 -2.75 -4.91
C ALA A 45 -3.55 -2.78 -4.45
N THR A 46 -4.43 -2.14 -5.21
CA THR A 46 -5.85 -2.00 -4.85
C THR A 46 -6.75 -3.03 -5.52
N LYS A 47 -6.22 -3.81 -6.47
CA LYS A 47 -6.94 -4.85 -7.20
C LYS A 47 -7.23 -6.04 -6.31
N LYS A 48 -8.46 -6.57 -6.36
CA LYS A 48 -8.90 -7.72 -5.53
C LYS A 48 -7.95 -8.91 -5.63
N GLN A 49 -7.48 -9.24 -6.83
CA GLN A 49 -6.57 -10.38 -7.06
C GLN A 49 -5.19 -10.21 -6.39
N ALA A 50 -4.77 -8.96 -6.14
CA ALA A 50 -3.47 -8.66 -5.56
C ALA A 50 -3.52 -8.49 -4.04
N LYS A 51 -4.69 -8.24 -3.45
CA LYS A 51 -4.82 -7.89 -2.02
C LYS A 51 -4.22 -8.96 -1.12
N GLU A 52 -4.67 -10.21 -1.27
CA GLU A 52 -4.25 -11.33 -0.42
C GLU A 52 -2.78 -11.69 -0.64
N ILE A 53 -2.31 -11.63 -1.90
CA ILE A 53 -0.92 -11.94 -2.25
C ILE A 53 0.03 -10.92 -1.60
N ILE A 54 -0.34 -9.64 -1.62
CA ILE A 54 0.48 -8.58 -1.06
C ILE A 54 0.41 -8.58 0.47
N SER A 55 -0.79 -8.72 1.06
CA SER A 55 -0.94 -8.69 2.52
C SER A 55 -0.19 -9.86 3.19
N SER A 56 -0.29 -11.07 2.65
CA SER A 56 0.41 -12.25 3.19
C SER A 56 1.94 -12.06 3.16
N LYS A 57 2.51 -11.86 1.97
CA LYS A 57 3.96 -11.75 1.78
C LYS A 57 4.60 -10.58 2.51
N LEU A 58 3.93 -9.43 2.57
CA LEU A 58 4.53 -8.24 3.18
C LEU A 58 4.39 -8.19 4.69
N THR A 59 3.43 -8.93 5.25
CA THR A 59 3.35 -9.15 6.70
C THR A 59 4.58 -9.92 7.17
N GLU A 60 5.04 -10.94 6.42
CA GLU A 60 6.27 -11.69 6.73
C GLU A 60 7.53 -10.83 6.65
N VAL A 61 7.60 -9.91 5.68
CA VAL A 61 8.78 -9.07 5.42
C VAL A 61 8.79 -7.77 6.25
N ASN A 62 7.72 -7.49 7.00
CA ASN A 62 7.56 -6.29 7.84
C ASN A 62 7.83 -4.97 7.08
N MET A 63 7.27 -4.87 5.87
CA MET A 63 7.29 -3.67 5.04
C MET A 63 5.90 -3.05 4.94
N PRO A 64 5.79 -1.71 4.89
CA PRO A 64 4.49 -1.05 4.82
C PRO A 64 3.80 -1.32 3.47
N PHE A 65 2.48 -1.53 3.52
CA PHE A 65 1.69 -1.80 2.32
C PHE A 65 0.28 -1.20 2.39
N ILE A 66 -0.31 -0.95 1.22
CA ILE A 66 -1.70 -0.51 1.05
C ILE A 66 -2.38 -1.42 0.04
N THR A 67 -3.33 -2.21 0.52
CA THR A 67 -4.19 -3.08 -0.30
C THR A 67 -5.58 -2.50 -0.53
N GLU A 68 -5.99 -1.58 0.33
CA GLU A 68 -7.26 -0.88 0.24
C GLU A 68 -7.17 0.39 -0.61
N ARG A 69 -8.27 1.14 -0.67
CA ARG A 69 -8.34 2.41 -1.38
C ARG A 69 -7.17 3.31 -1.01
N TRP A 70 -6.45 3.81 -2.01
CA TRP A 70 -5.43 4.84 -1.86
C TRP A 70 -6.08 6.23 -1.89
N PRO A 71 -6.18 6.94 -0.75
CA PRO A 71 -6.69 8.31 -0.72
C PRO A 71 -5.70 9.28 -1.34
N GLY A 72 -6.22 10.25 -2.08
CA GLY A 72 -5.41 11.35 -2.59
C GLY A 72 -4.70 12.09 -1.44
N GLY A 73 -3.46 12.49 -1.66
CA GLY A 73 -2.69 13.24 -0.65
C GLY A 73 -1.98 12.41 0.42
N MET A 74 -2.02 11.08 0.37
CA MET A 74 -1.35 10.22 1.37
C MET A 74 0.15 10.51 1.54
N LEU A 75 0.86 10.78 0.43
CA LEU A 75 2.29 11.11 0.46
C LEU A 75 2.53 12.63 0.44
N THR A 76 1.75 13.39 -0.33
CA THR A 76 1.97 14.83 -0.53
C THR A 76 1.45 15.68 0.63
N ASN A 77 0.40 15.23 1.32
CA ASN A 77 -0.16 15.87 2.52
C ASN A 77 -0.02 14.97 3.76
N PHE A 78 1.19 14.44 3.96
CA PHE A 78 1.47 13.49 5.04
C PHE A 78 1.18 14.04 6.44
N LYS A 79 1.31 15.36 6.66
CA LYS A 79 0.97 16.01 7.94
C LYS A 79 -0.49 15.75 8.32
N THR A 80 -1.41 15.85 7.37
CA THR A 80 -2.84 15.63 7.60
C THR A 80 -3.14 14.15 7.73
N THR A 81 -2.60 13.31 6.84
CA THR A 81 -2.76 11.85 6.90
C THR A 81 -2.30 11.30 8.25
N ARG A 82 -1.16 11.77 8.76
CA ARG A 82 -0.63 11.36 10.08
C ARG A 82 -1.57 11.73 11.23
N LYS A 83 -2.27 12.86 11.16
CA LYS A 83 -3.28 13.24 12.16
C LYS A 83 -4.45 12.25 12.16
N THR A 84 -4.93 11.86 10.99
CA THR A 84 -6.00 10.87 10.86
C THR A 84 -5.59 9.51 11.41
N VAL A 85 -4.38 9.05 11.08
CA VAL A 85 -3.84 7.78 11.62
C VAL A 85 -3.72 7.84 13.14
N LYS A 86 -3.21 8.94 13.71
CA LYS A 86 -3.15 9.11 15.17
C LYS A 86 -4.54 9.09 15.82
N LYS A 87 -5.52 9.76 15.22
CA LYS A 87 -6.90 9.76 15.70
C LYS A 87 -7.49 8.35 15.71
N MET A 88 -7.23 7.55 14.68
CA MET A 88 -7.62 6.14 14.63
C MET A 88 -7.01 5.35 15.79
N SER A 89 -5.69 5.45 16.01
CA SER A 89 -5.04 4.77 17.14
C SER A 89 -5.56 5.21 18.51
N SER A 90 -5.93 6.49 18.67
CA SER A 90 -6.59 6.98 19.88
C SER A 90 -7.97 6.34 20.08
N ILE A 91 -8.77 6.24 19.02
CA ILE A 91 -10.10 5.60 19.05
C ILE A 91 -9.95 4.11 19.40
N ASP A 92 -9.01 3.39 18.78
CA ASP A 92 -8.74 1.98 19.08
C ASP A 92 -8.36 1.76 20.56
N LYS A 93 -7.64 2.72 21.16
CA LYS A 93 -7.31 2.69 22.59
C LYS A 93 -8.55 2.89 23.46
N MET A 94 -9.36 3.91 23.15
CA MET A 94 -10.60 4.22 23.86
C MET A 94 -11.65 3.09 23.81
N MET A 95 -11.67 2.34 22.71
CA MET A 95 -12.51 1.14 22.58
C MET A 95 -11.99 -0.02 23.44
N LYS A 96 -10.66 -0.17 23.59
CA LYS A 96 -10.06 -1.22 24.41
C LYS A 96 -10.13 -0.95 25.91
N ASP A 97 -10.08 0.31 26.33
CA ASP A 97 -10.08 0.71 27.73
C ASP A 97 -11.49 1.00 28.30
N GLY A 98 -12.55 0.87 27.48
CA GLY A 98 -13.95 1.04 27.90
C GLY A 98 -14.39 2.50 28.07
N THR A 99 -13.50 3.48 27.82
CA THR A 99 -13.84 4.91 27.92
C THR A 99 -14.91 5.29 26.87
N ALA A 100 -14.95 4.60 25.73
CA ALA A 100 -15.96 4.81 24.69
C ALA A 100 -17.41 4.61 25.20
N ASP A 101 -17.64 3.64 26.08
CA ASP A 101 -18.96 3.31 26.62
C ASP A 101 -19.48 4.41 27.57
N THR A 102 -18.57 5.10 28.25
CA THR A 102 -18.93 6.25 29.13
C THR A 102 -19.27 7.51 28.33
N MET A 103 -18.71 7.68 27.14
CA MET A 103 -18.99 8.82 26.26
C MET A 103 -20.23 8.63 25.38
N SER A 104 -20.63 7.39 25.08
CA SER A 104 -21.76 7.12 24.18
C SER A 104 -23.12 7.56 24.76
N LYS A 105 -23.27 7.55 26.10
CA LYS A 105 -24.52 7.98 26.75
C LYS A 105 -24.86 9.46 26.57
N GLU A 106 -23.88 10.30 26.21
CA GLU A 106 -24.07 11.76 26.09
C GLU A 106 -24.34 12.22 24.64
N LYS A 107 -24.14 11.33 23.64
CA LYS A 107 -24.34 11.65 22.21
C LYS A 107 -25.56 11.01 21.56
N ASP A 108 -26.19 10.02 22.21
CA ASP A 108 -27.45 9.44 21.72
C ASP A 108 -28.68 10.34 21.99
N TYR A 109 -28.49 11.54 22.56
CA TYR A 109 -29.57 12.48 22.93
C TYR A 109 -29.60 13.81 22.15
N ASN A 110 -28.82 14.01 21.08
CA ASN A 110 -28.95 15.22 20.23
C ASN A 110 -28.72 14.93 18.74
#